data_AF-A0A957EUL4-F1
#
_entry.id   AF-A0A957EUL4-F1
#
_cell.length_a   1.000
_cell.length_b   1.000
_cell.length_c   1.000
_cell.angle_alpha   90.00
_cell.angle_beta   90.00
_cell.angle_gamma   90.00
#
_symmetry.space_group_name_H-M   'P 1'
#
loop_
_entity.id
_entity.type
_entity.pdbx_description
1 polymer ?
#
loop_
_entity_poly.entity_id
_entity_poly.type
_entity_poly.pdbx_seq_one_letter_code
_entity_poly.pdbx_strand_id
1 'polypeptide(L)'
;VNAYHITYGLPVTITRGSNNIGPFQYPEKVVPLFATNAIDGKPLPVYGDGRQMREYQYVVDHCEAIDLVLHKGAIGEIYNVGTGEEMENLTMVEVLLDTLGKSRGLIRHVADRPGHDRRYSLNIGKIRALGWQPRHTPAEAVAKTAVWYRDNEWWWRKVRNHDFDAYYEKQYGERLKGK
;
A
#
# COMPACT_ATOMS: atom_id res chain seq x y z
N VAL A 1 -13.54 12.00 -16.43
CA VAL A 1 -12.89 13.30 -16.12
C VAL A 1 -12.18 13.90 -17.34
N ASN A 2 -11.25 13.19 -17.99
CA ASN A 2 -10.60 13.70 -19.22
C ASN A 2 -11.62 14.08 -20.33
N ALA A 3 -12.65 13.27 -20.54
CA ALA A 3 -13.73 13.60 -21.48
C ALA A 3 -14.36 14.99 -21.22
N TYR A 4 -14.54 15.42 -19.96
CA TYR A 4 -15.09 16.74 -19.65
C TYR A 4 -14.10 17.87 -19.94
N HIS A 5 -12.80 17.62 -19.78
CA HIS A 5 -11.77 18.57 -20.21
C HIS A 5 -11.80 18.75 -21.73
N ILE A 6 -11.84 17.66 -22.50
CA ILE A 6 -11.88 17.69 -23.97
C ILE A 6 -13.16 18.35 -24.49
N THR A 7 -14.32 18.00 -23.92
CA THR A 7 -15.62 18.46 -24.44
C THR A 7 -15.97 19.87 -23.98
N TYR A 8 -15.64 20.25 -22.75
CA TYR A 8 -16.14 21.48 -22.13
C TYR A 8 -15.03 22.45 -21.66
N GLY A 9 -13.76 22.12 -21.88
CA GLY A 9 -12.63 22.96 -21.44
C GLY A 9 -12.47 23.04 -19.92
N LEU A 10 -13.05 22.11 -19.16
CA LEU A 10 -12.97 22.11 -17.69
C LEU A 10 -11.50 22.00 -17.24
N PRO A 11 -11.00 22.86 -16.34
CA PRO A 11 -9.62 22.80 -15.86
C PRO A 11 -9.44 21.60 -14.92
N VAL A 12 -8.82 20.54 -15.44
CA VAL A 12 -8.63 19.26 -14.75
C VAL A 12 -7.17 18.86 -14.77
N THR A 13 -6.68 18.27 -13.67
CA THR A 13 -5.45 17.47 -13.63
C THR A 13 -5.77 16.08 -13.09
N ILE A 14 -5.05 15.04 -13.52
CA ILE A 14 -5.26 13.67 -13.03
C ILE A 14 -3.96 13.12 -12.44
N THR A 15 -4.00 12.64 -11.20
CA THR A 15 -2.91 11.84 -10.61
C THR A 15 -3.27 10.36 -10.62
N ARG A 16 -2.27 9.51 -10.88
CA ARG A 16 -2.38 8.04 -10.81
C ARG A 16 -1.33 7.53 -9.83
N GLY A 17 -1.73 7.33 -8.58
CA GLY A 17 -0.86 6.85 -7.50
C GLY A 17 -0.60 5.34 -7.55
N SER A 18 0.56 4.90 -7.05
CA SER A 18 0.84 3.49 -6.78
C SER A 18 0.22 3.01 -5.45
N ASN A 19 0.65 1.85 -4.95
CA ASN A 19 0.16 1.28 -3.70
C ASN A 19 0.58 2.13 -2.49
N ASN A 20 -0.35 2.94 -2.01
CA ASN A 20 -0.13 3.81 -0.85
C ASN A 20 -0.14 3.01 0.45
N ILE A 21 0.80 3.31 1.34
CA ILE A 21 0.92 2.76 2.68
C ILE A 21 1.29 3.86 3.68
N GLY A 22 0.88 3.72 4.93
CA GLY A 22 1.19 4.70 5.96
C GLY A 22 0.14 4.77 7.07
N PRO A 23 0.24 5.81 7.91
CA PRO A 23 -0.74 6.12 8.94
C PRO A 23 -2.18 6.09 8.44
N PHE A 24 -3.09 5.65 9.31
CA PHE A 24 -4.54 5.68 9.12
C PHE A 24 -5.10 4.79 8.00
N GLN A 25 -4.30 3.91 7.39
CA GLN A 25 -4.81 2.94 6.42
C GLN A 25 -5.70 1.89 7.11
N TYR A 26 -6.84 1.55 6.51
CA TYR A 26 -7.74 0.56 7.11
C TYR A 26 -7.06 -0.83 7.17
N PRO A 27 -7.13 -1.59 8.29
CA PRO A 27 -6.43 -2.87 8.49
C PRO A 27 -6.80 -4.05 7.59
N GLU A 28 -7.55 -3.84 6.50
CA GLU A 28 -7.80 -4.87 5.48
C GLU A 28 -6.69 -4.94 4.42
N LYS A 29 -5.91 -3.86 4.25
CA LYS A 29 -4.86 -3.79 3.22
C LYS A 29 -3.60 -4.50 3.71
N VAL A 30 -2.77 -4.96 2.78
CA VAL A 30 -1.68 -5.91 3.08
C VAL A 30 -0.73 -5.45 4.20
N VAL A 31 -0.18 -4.23 4.12
CA VAL A 31 0.77 -3.72 5.14
C VAL A 31 0.11 -3.53 6.50
N PRO A 32 -1.04 -2.83 6.65
CA PRO A 32 -1.65 -2.67 7.97
C PRO A 32 -2.25 -3.97 8.52
N LEU A 33 -2.78 -4.85 7.67
CA LEU A 33 -3.22 -6.20 8.07
C LEU A 33 -2.05 -6.97 8.69
N PHE A 34 -0.91 -7.00 7.99
CA PHE A 34 0.26 -7.74 8.43
C PHE A 34 0.91 -7.13 9.67
N ALA A 35 0.97 -5.79 9.77
CA ALA A 35 1.48 -5.12 10.97
C ALA A 35 0.62 -5.47 12.19
N THR A 36 -0.69 -5.31 12.09
CA THR A 36 -1.60 -5.58 13.22
C THR A 36 -1.67 -7.07 13.57
N ASN A 37 -1.62 -7.98 12.59
CA ASN A 37 -1.52 -9.41 12.85
C ASN A 37 -0.19 -9.78 13.52
N ALA A 38 0.95 -9.27 13.05
CA ALA A 38 2.26 -9.55 13.63
C ALA A 38 2.36 -9.04 15.08
N ILE A 39 1.79 -7.86 15.36
CA ILE A 39 1.68 -7.32 16.72
C ILE A 39 0.91 -8.31 17.62
N ASP A 40 -0.25 -8.78 17.18
CA ASP A 40 -1.10 -9.75 17.89
C ASP A 40 -0.58 -11.21 17.82
N GLY A 41 0.55 -11.48 17.15
CA GLY A 41 1.10 -12.84 16.98
C GLY A 41 0.26 -13.77 16.08
N LYS A 42 -0.57 -13.21 15.21
CA LYS A 42 -1.42 -13.94 14.26
C LYS A 42 -0.68 -14.24 12.95
N PRO A 43 -1.10 -15.27 12.19
CA PRO A 43 -0.54 -15.56 10.87
C PRO A 43 -0.63 -14.39 9.89
N LEU A 44 0.34 -14.29 8.98
CA LEU A 44 0.36 -13.36 7.86
C LEU A 44 0.01 -14.14 6.57
N PRO A 45 -1.23 -14.04 6.05
CA PRO A 45 -1.67 -14.77 4.86
C PRO A 45 -1.08 -14.18 3.58
N VAL A 46 -0.02 -14.80 3.07
CA VAL A 46 0.65 -14.42 1.81
C VAL A 46 0.01 -15.17 0.65
N TYR A 47 -0.54 -14.45 -0.33
CA TYR A 47 -1.19 -15.04 -1.50
C TYR A 47 -0.18 -15.64 -2.50
N GLY A 48 -0.43 -16.89 -2.90
CA GLY A 48 0.41 -17.59 -3.87
C GLY A 48 1.84 -17.76 -3.37
N ASP A 49 2.83 -17.46 -4.22
CA ASP A 49 4.25 -17.49 -3.86
C ASP A 49 4.74 -16.20 -3.16
N GLY A 50 3.90 -15.17 -3.04
CA GLY A 50 4.28 -13.87 -2.47
C GLY A 50 5.22 -13.03 -3.34
N ARG A 51 5.46 -13.43 -4.59
CA ARG A 51 6.42 -12.76 -5.49
C ARG A 51 5.75 -11.77 -6.45
N GLN A 52 4.53 -11.35 -6.15
CA GLN A 52 3.90 -10.26 -6.89
C GLN A 52 4.61 -8.95 -6.55
N MET A 53 4.83 -8.12 -7.56
CA MET A 53 5.62 -6.89 -7.50
C MET A 53 4.72 -5.67 -7.38
N ARG A 54 5.02 -4.80 -6.41
CA ARG A 54 4.29 -3.55 -6.16
C ARG A 54 5.28 -2.42 -5.86
N GLU A 55 4.82 -1.19 -6.06
CA GLU A 55 5.51 0.01 -5.55
C GLU A 55 4.83 0.49 -4.27
N TYR A 56 5.45 0.24 -3.11
CA TYR A 56 4.94 0.69 -1.81
C TYR A 56 5.33 2.15 -1.55
N GLN A 57 4.41 3.06 -1.85
CA GLN A 57 4.60 4.49 -1.70
C GLN A 57 4.11 4.96 -0.34
N TYR A 58 4.93 5.76 0.35
CA TYR A 58 4.51 6.39 1.61
C TYR A 58 3.41 7.44 1.35
N VAL A 59 2.33 7.40 2.15
CA VAL A 59 1.14 8.22 1.94
C VAL A 59 1.44 9.72 1.93
N VAL A 60 2.38 10.19 2.76
CA VAL A 60 2.75 11.61 2.82
C VAL A 60 3.42 12.06 1.51
N ASP A 61 4.26 11.22 0.91
CA ASP A 61 4.89 11.53 -0.39
C ASP A 61 3.83 11.67 -1.49
N HIS A 62 2.74 10.89 -1.41
CA HIS A 62 1.61 11.04 -2.34
C HIS A 62 0.84 12.33 -2.11
N CYS A 63 0.59 12.71 -0.85
CA CYS A 63 -0.04 13.99 -0.53
C CYS A 63 0.76 15.17 -1.10
N GLU A 64 2.08 15.14 -0.96
CA GLU A 64 2.98 16.15 -1.51
C GLU A 64 2.96 16.18 -3.04
N ALA A 65 2.84 15.03 -3.69
CA ALA A 65 2.69 14.95 -5.14
C ALA A 65 1.37 15.56 -5.62
N ILE A 66 0.27 15.28 -4.91
CA ILE A 66 -1.05 15.84 -5.20
C ILE A 66 -1.01 17.37 -5.06
N ASP A 67 -0.42 17.87 -3.96
CA ASP A 67 -0.26 19.30 -3.72
C ASP A 67 0.57 19.99 -4.83
N LEU A 68 1.67 19.35 -5.25
CA LEU A 68 2.48 19.87 -6.35
C LEU A 68 1.70 19.91 -7.67
N VAL A 69 1.00 18.83 -8.02
CA VAL A 69 0.22 18.76 -9.27
C VAL A 69 -0.94 19.75 -9.24
N LEU A 70 -1.56 19.98 -8.09
CA LEU A 70 -2.60 20.99 -7.93
C LEU A 70 -2.08 22.40 -8.27
N HIS A 71 -0.87 22.74 -7.83
CA HIS A 71 -0.31 24.09 -8.01
C HIS A 71 0.47 24.29 -9.31
N LYS A 72 1.12 23.23 -9.83
CA LYS A 72 2.06 23.31 -10.96
C LYS A 72 1.77 22.36 -12.10
N GLY A 73 0.75 21.50 -11.96
CA GLY A 73 0.32 20.62 -13.04
C GLY A 73 -0.28 21.40 -14.19
N ALA A 74 0.01 20.96 -15.41
CA ALA A 74 -0.62 21.53 -16.59
C ALA A 74 -2.07 21.00 -16.71
N ILE A 75 -2.99 21.91 -17.02
CA ILE A 75 -4.40 21.58 -17.24
C ILE A 75 -4.52 20.56 -18.40
N GLY A 76 -5.36 19.55 -18.22
CA GLY A 76 -5.58 18.44 -19.15
C GLY A 76 -4.63 17.27 -18.92
N GLU A 77 -3.55 17.46 -18.16
CA GLU A 77 -2.48 16.49 -18.08
C GLU A 77 -2.68 15.44 -16.98
N ILE A 78 -2.05 14.28 -17.21
CA ILE A 78 -2.02 13.14 -16.31
C ILE A 78 -0.60 12.96 -15.76
N TYR A 79 -0.48 12.72 -14.46
CA TYR A 79 0.78 12.49 -13.76
C TYR A 79 0.74 11.16 -13.00
N ASN A 80 1.60 10.21 -13.35
CA ASN A 80 1.82 9.03 -12.52
C ASN A 80 2.61 9.44 -11.28
N VAL A 81 2.18 8.95 -10.12
CA VAL A 81 2.84 9.19 -8.83
C VAL A 81 3.18 7.83 -8.24
N GLY A 82 4.46 7.62 -7.96
CA GLY A 82 5.00 6.33 -7.54
C GLY A 82 6.39 6.53 -6.98
N THR A 83 7.02 5.43 -6.59
CA THR A 83 8.40 5.43 -6.10
C THR A 83 9.41 5.31 -7.24
N GLY A 84 9.02 4.67 -8.35
CA GLY A 84 9.93 4.22 -9.39
C GLY A 84 10.73 2.98 -9.01
N GLU A 85 10.45 2.38 -7.85
CA GLU A 85 11.12 1.21 -7.29
C GLU A 85 10.09 0.15 -6.88
N GLU A 86 10.28 -1.08 -7.34
CA GLU A 86 9.35 -2.18 -7.07
C GLU A 86 9.90 -3.10 -5.97
N MET A 87 8.99 -3.76 -5.27
CA MET A 87 9.30 -4.70 -4.20
C MET A 87 8.35 -5.90 -4.27
N GLU A 88 8.89 -7.11 -4.05
CA GLU A 88 8.07 -8.31 -3.91
C GLU A 88 7.25 -8.22 -2.62
N ASN A 89 6.02 -8.75 -2.62
CA ASN A 89 5.21 -8.80 -1.41
C ASN A 89 5.96 -9.51 -0.26
N LEU A 90 6.69 -10.59 -0.55
CA LEU A 90 7.45 -11.34 0.45
C LEU A 90 8.56 -10.48 1.10
N THR A 91 9.32 -9.72 0.31
CA THR A 91 10.31 -8.76 0.83
C THR A 91 9.66 -7.70 1.72
N MET A 92 8.47 -7.20 1.35
CA MET A 92 7.72 -6.29 2.22
C MET A 92 7.37 -6.94 3.56
N VAL A 93 6.93 -8.21 3.57
CA VAL A 93 6.63 -8.94 4.81
C VAL A 93 7.87 -9.07 5.69
N GLU A 94 9.01 -9.38 5.11
CA GLU A 94 10.27 -9.51 5.83
C GLU A 94 10.71 -8.19 6.48
N VAL A 95 10.69 -7.08 5.72
CA VAL A 95 10.99 -5.74 6.25
C VAL A 95 10.06 -5.41 7.43
N LEU A 96 8.77 -5.71 7.29
CA LEU A 96 7.78 -5.47 8.34
C LEU A 96 8.06 -6.28 9.61
N LEU A 97 8.34 -7.58 9.47
CA LEU A 97 8.61 -8.47 10.60
C LEU A 97 9.92 -8.11 11.30
N ASP A 98 10.98 -7.81 10.55
CA ASP A 98 12.27 -7.38 11.09
C ASP A 98 12.11 -6.05 11.85
N THR A 99 11.34 -5.10 11.30
CA THR A 99 11.04 -3.81 11.96
C THR A 99 10.29 -3.99 13.29
N LEU A 100 9.39 -4.97 13.36
CA LEU A 100 8.59 -5.24 14.57
C LEU A 100 9.25 -6.22 15.54
N GLY A 101 10.42 -6.79 15.19
CA GLY A 101 11.08 -7.84 15.97
C GLY A 101 10.25 -9.12 16.08
N LYS A 102 9.54 -9.51 15.00
CA LYS A 102 8.64 -10.67 14.96
C LYS A 102 9.21 -11.80 14.11
N SER A 103 8.82 -13.03 14.42
CA SER A 103 9.32 -14.22 13.72
C SER A 103 8.76 -14.36 12.31
N ARG A 104 9.62 -14.68 11.34
CA ARG A 104 9.24 -15.16 9.99
C ARG A 104 8.34 -16.40 10.02
N GLY A 105 8.33 -17.15 11.13
CA GLY A 105 7.42 -18.27 11.36
C GLY A 105 5.94 -17.92 11.38
N LEU A 106 5.57 -16.62 11.37
CA LEU A 106 4.19 -16.17 11.22
C LEU A 106 3.70 -16.18 9.76
N ILE A 107 4.58 -16.26 8.77
CA ILE A 107 4.21 -16.28 7.35
C ILE A 107 3.44 -17.57 7.01
N ARG A 108 2.28 -17.44 6.37
CA ARG A 108 1.50 -18.57 5.86
C ARG A 108 1.11 -18.31 4.41
N HIS A 109 1.60 -19.15 3.51
CA HIS A 109 1.16 -19.13 2.12
C HIS A 109 -0.28 -19.63 2.04
N VAL A 110 -1.13 -18.91 1.30
CA VAL A 110 -2.52 -19.25 1.05
C VAL A 110 -2.80 -19.26 -0.45
N ALA A 111 -3.87 -19.95 -0.85
CA ALA A 111 -4.30 -19.99 -2.26
C ALA A 111 -4.40 -18.59 -2.86
N ASP A 112 -3.83 -18.40 -4.05
CA ASP A 112 -3.74 -17.09 -4.70
C ASP A 112 -5.12 -16.52 -5.07
N ARG A 113 -5.17 -15.21 -5.31
CA ARG A 113 -6.38 -14.51 -5.72
C ARG A 113 -6.67 -14.79 -7.21
N PRO A 114 -7.92 -15.14 -7.59
CA PRO A 114 -8.29 -15.21 -9.00
C PRO A 114 -8.04 -13.88 -9.71
N GLY A 115 -7.31 -13.92 -10.84
CA GLY A 115 -6.96 -12.72 -11.60
C GLY A 115 -5.95 -11.80 -10.93
N HIS A 116 -5.07 -12.32 -10.07
CA HIS A 116 -4.07 -11.50 -9.38
C HIS A 116 -3.02 -10.96 -10.37
N ASP A 117 -3.06 -9.65 -10.62
CA ASP A 117 -2.02 -8.99 -11.41
C ASP A 117 -0.64 -9.20 -10.78
N ARG A 118 0.29 -9.69 -11.60
CA ARG A 118 1.62 -10.07 -11.12
C ARG A 118 2.49 -8.87 -10.76
N ARG A 119 2.38 -7.76 -11.49
CA ARG A 119 3.31 -6.62 -11.38
C ARG A 119 2.61 -5.31 -11.72
N TYR A 120 2.84 -4.29 -10.88
CA TYR A 120 2.50 -2.90 -11.17
C TYR A 120 3.76 -2.04 -11.11
N SER A 121 3.98 -1.26 -12.17
CA SER A 121 5.13 -0.36 -12.31
C SER A 121 4.68 0.94 -12.98
N LEU A 122 5.12 2.08 -12.45
CA LEU A 122 4.81 3.40 -12.95
C LEU A 122 6.07 4.12 -13.43
N ASN A 123 6.02 4.64 -14.65
CA ASN A 123 6.98 5.65 -15.07
C ASN A 123 6.59 7.00 -14.47
N ILE A 124 7.44 7.55 -13.59
CA ILE A 124 7.24 8.83 -12.89
C ILE A 124 8.04 10.00 -13.47
N GLY A 125 8.64 9.85 -14.66
CA GLY A 125 9.49 10.86 -15.28
C GLY A 125 8.79 12.22 -15.47
N LYS A 126 7.48 12.20 -15.77
CA LYS A 126 6.70 13.41 -15.99
C LYS A 126 6.50 14.24 -14.72
N ILE A 127 6.22 13.62 -13.58
CA ILE A 127 6.10 14.36 -12.32
C ILE A 127 7.48 14.78 -11.78
N ARG A 128 8.53 14.00 -12.06
CA ARG A 128 9.92 14.41 -11.78
C ARG A 128 10.31 15.69 -12.52
N ALA A 129 9.85 15.88 -13.75
CA ALA A 129 10.04 17.13 -14.49
C ALA A 129 9.37 18.36 -13.83
N LEU A 130 8.39 18.16 -12.94
CA LEU A 130 7.80 19.23 -12.11
C LEU A 130 8.60 19.50 -10.82
N GLY A 131 9.69 18.78 -10.59
CA GLY A 131 10.52 18.89 -9.39
C GLY A 131 10.10 17.99 -8.23
N TRP A 132 9.25 16.98 -8.47
CA TRP A 132 8.89 16.00 -7.45
C TRP A 132 9.82 14.79 -7.43
N GLN A 133 10.10 14.27 -6.25
CA GLN A 133 10.67 12.95 -6.06
C GLN A 133 10.13 12.33 -4.77
N PRO A 134 9.97 11.00 -4.69
CA PRO A 134 9.62 10.36 -3.43
C PRO A 134 10.72 10.64 -2.40
N ARG A 135 10.32 10.82 -1.14
CA ARG A 135 11.25 11.03 -0.02
C ARG A 135 11.59 9.74 0.70
N HIS A 136 10.83 8.68 0.44
CA HIS A 136 10.99 7.39 1.06
C HIS A 136 11.14 6.30 -0.01
N THR A 137 12.11 5.42 0.20
CA THR A 137 12.17 4.13 -0.49
C THR A 137 11.00 3.23 -0.04
N PRO A 138 10.63 2.20 -0.82
CA PRO A 138 9.62 1.24 -0.40
C PRO A 138 9.91 0.59 0.96
N ALA A 139 11.17 0.26 1.26
CA ALA A 139 11.56 -0.35 2.53
C ALA A 139 11.36 0.61 3.72
N GLU A 140 11.77 1.87 3.58
CA GLU A 140 11.56 2.89 4.61
C GLU A 140 10.07 3.17 4.83
N ALA A 141 9.27 3.21 3.75
CA ALA A 141 7.82 3.40 3.84
C ALA A 141 7.16 2.26 4.63
N VAL A 142 7.55 1.00 4.37
CA VAL A 142 7.05 -0.18 5.11
C VAL A 142 7.46 -0.10 6.58
N ALA A 143 8.74 0.16 6.87
CA ALA A 143 9.24 0.25 8.23
C ALA A 143 8.54 1.37 9.03
N LYS A 144 8.43 2.57 8.46
CA LYS A 144 7.71 3.69 9.09
C LYS A 144 6.24 3.36 9.32
N THR A 145 5.60 2.69 8.37
CA THR A 145 4.21 2.25 8.53
C THR A 145 4.07 1.26 9.67
N ALA A 146 4.92 0.22 9.73
CA ALA A 146 4.89 -0.78 10.79
C ALA A 146 5.08 -0.17 12.19
N VAL A 147 6.06 0.73 12.33
CA VAL A 147 6.29 1.51 13.56
C VAL A 147 5.05 2.31 13.96
N TRP A 148 4.41 2.98 13.00
CA TRP A 148 3.20 3.75 13.30
C TRP A 148 2.08 2.86 13.86
N TYR A 149 1.84 1.66 13.31
CA TYR A 149 0.84 0.74 13.86
C TYR A 149 1.20 0.24 15.26
N ARG A 150 2.47 -0.07 15.52
CA ARG A 150 2.94 -0.45 16.86
C ARG A 150 2.65 0.65 17.88
N ASP A 151 2.91 1.90 17.51
CA ASP A 151 2.84 3.04 18.43
C ASP A 151 1.40 3.62 18.54
N ASN A 152 0.46 3.17 17.69
CA ASN A 152 -0.92 3.69 17.61
C ASN A 152 -1.99 2.62 17.76
N GLU A 153 -1.79 1.65 18.66
CA GLU A 153 -2.81 0.64 19.00
C GLU A 153 -4.16 1.25 19.40
N TRP A 154 -4.12 2.38 20.10
CA TRP A 154 -5.31 3.12 20.51
C TRP A 154 -6.24 3.48 19.32
N TRP A 155 -5.68 3.65 18.12
CA TRP A 155 -6.42 3.96 16.90
C TRP A 155 -6.91 2.68 16.23
N TRP A 156 -6.00 1.79 15.82
CA TRP A 156 -6.39 0.66 14.97
C TRP A 156 -7.18 -0.42 15.73
N ARG A 157 -7.03 -0.54 17.05
CA ARG A 157 -7.85 -1.48 17.84
C ARG A 157 -9.33 -1.09 17.82
N LYS A 158 -9.64 0.20 17.72
CA LYS A 158 -11.05 0.67 17.57
C LYS A 158 -11.57 0.46 16.15
N VAL A 159 -10.68 0.55 15.17
CA VAL A 159 -11.00 0.39 13.75
C VAL A 159 -11.17 -1.09 13.38
N ARG A 160 -10.46 -2.01 14.05
CA ARG A 160 -10.71 -3.46 14.01
C ARG A 160 -11.90 -3.82 14.90
N ASN A 161 -13.09 -3.44 14.46
CA ASN A 161 -14.36 -3.72 15.13
C ASN A 161 -14.94 -5.09 14.69
N HIS A 162 -16.19 -5.37 15.05
CA HIS A 162 -16.90 -6.58 14.63
C HIS A 162 -16.97 -6.78 13.11
N ASP A 163 -17.03 -5.70 12.33
CA ASP A 163 -17.05 -5.78 10.86
C ASP A 163 -15.72 -6.29 10.33
N PHE A 164 -14.61 -5.88 10.95
CA PHE A 164 -13.29 -6.41 10.63
C PHE A 164 -13.19 -7.91 10.92
N ASP A 165 -13.68 -8.38 12.07
CA ASP A 165 -13.60 -9.81 12.43
C ASP A 165 -14.43 -10.67 11.46
N ALA A 166 -15.63 -10.23 11.11
CA ALA A 166 -16.47 -10.89 10.12
C ALA A 166 -15.82 -10.92 8.72
N TYR A 167 -15.21 -9.80 8.32
CA TYR A 167 -14.41 -9.73 7.09
C TYR A 167 -13.23 -10.72 7.12
N TYR A 168 -12.50 -10.75 8.23
CA TYR A 168 -11.29 -11.57 8.37
C TYR A 168 -11.63 -13.06 8.30
N GLU A 169 -12.67 -13.51 9.00
CA GLU A 169 -13.13 -14.91 8.92
C GLU A 169 -13.59 -15.27 7.51
N LYS A 170 -14.39 -14.40 6.87
CA LYS A 170 -14.84 -14.62 5.49
C LYS A 170 -13.69 -14.72 4.49
N GLN A 171 -12.64 -13.92 4.65
CA GLN A 171 -11.52 -13.87 3.71
C GLN A 171 -10.45 -14.94 3.98
N TYR A 172 -10.18 -15.23 5.24
CA TYR A 172 -9.00 -15.98 5.65
C TYR A 172 -9.32 -17.21 6.51
N GLY A 173 -10.52 -17.37 7.06
CA GLY A 173 -10.90 -18.48 7.93
C GLY A 173 -10.61 -19.84 7.30
N GLU A 174 -11.14 -20.10 6.10
CA GLU A 174 -10.85 -21.35 5.37
C GLU A 174 -9.46 -21.37 4.74
N ARG A 175 -8.97 -20.22 4.25
CA ARG A 175 -7.64 -20.14 3.59
C ARG A 175 -6.49 -20.46 4.53
N LEU A 176 -6.61 -20.13 5.82
CA LEU A 176 -5.60 -20.40 6.84
C LEU A 176 -5.72 -21.80 7.45
N LYS A 177 -6.87 -22.48 7.28
CA LYS A 177 -7.06 -23.89 7.67
C LYS A 177 -6.43 -24.86 6.65
N GLY A 178 -6.26 -24.42 5.41
CA GLY A 178 -5.62 -25.19 4.34
C GLY A 178 -4.16 -25.50 4.65
N LYS A 179 -3.89 -26.79 4.90
CA LYS A 179 -2.55 -27.39 4.90
C LYS A 179 -2.00 -27.51 3.49
#